data_AF-A0A2C6CUD2-F1
#
_entry.id   AF-A0A2C6CUD2-F1
#
_cell.length_a   1.000
_cell.length_b   1.000
_cell.length_c   1.000
_cell.angle_alpha   90.00
_cell.angle_beta   90.00
_cell.angle_gamma   90.00
#
_symmetry.space_group_name_H-M   'P 1'
#
loop_
_entity.id
_entity.type
_entity.pdbx_description
1 polymer ?
#
loop_
_entity_poly.entity_id
_entity_poly.type
_entity_poly.pdbx_seq_one_letter_code
_entity_poly.pdbx_strand_id
1 'polypeptide(L)'
;MRFTLLLAAISLLCSLSAQSPRPTGEIFDADLYNSLPLKAKVSTRAVLPPSVSLEKYCPTPGDQGEFMTCSAWSSAYHFRTIIEAKQRGLTDRASIDKLVYSPTWVYELLKQEGDDECFNGLATARSLLVFKELGVPSYADLPFACLSGSQEERFVTLDPLVEKAAAAKIRDLQILFKYGDAVEPEVKVRAIKKVLAEGYPVLVSHTLYNSFGKSKEVWKPETGEELADEHGSHAMVIVGYDDEKHGGAFRYLNSWGPNWGDGGFLWVPYSVTGNLCYGAYQAFPFPKTPKPAPAPTPVVNVSPSPAVPNVSPSPPPPAPVTASLPSGGMDFVTRLGSPMEVSRISTRGLIVENDTPTGSREMSAYRMRESYPSGTRFRFYLNTDVEGYVYAFASDLTGAVNQIFPYDEGVSPLIGGNSVIAFPADDKVIRMDNQPGTDYLLVLFSQQALNTKHLLAKMKATGGGLTAKVEAALGKALIGQDDIEYAPGRVGFSVREGAVGTVVPVMVEISHR
;
A
#
# COMPACT_ATOMS: atom_id res chain seq x y z
N MET A 1 -30.97 -16.63 -79.49
CA MET A 1 -31.71 -16.61 -78.20
C MET A 1 -30.97 -17.54 -77.24
N ARG A 2 -30.09 -16.97 -76.42
CA ARG A 2 -30.28 -16.59 -75.00
C ARG A 2 -29.80 -17.70 -74.06
N PHE A 3 -28.60 -17.43 -73.55
CA PHE A 3 -27.90 -18.02 -72.41
C PHE A 3 -28.75 -18.05 -71.14
N THR A 4 -28.51 -19.06 -70.29
CA THR A 4 -28.23 -18.84 -68.85
C THR A 4 -27.56 -20.07 -68.21
N LEU A 5 -26.28 -19.93 -67.88
CA LEU A 5 -25.59 -20.74 -66.86
C LEU A 5 -25.87 -20.10 -65.50
N LEU A 6 -26.35 -20.88 -64.53
CA LEU A 6 -26.50 -20.44 -63.14
C LEU A 6 -25.25 -20.87 -62.35
N LEU A 7 -24.34 -19.92 -62.09
CA LEU A 7 -23.27 -20.08 -61.11
C LEU A 7 -23.85 -19.75 -59.73
N ALA A 8 -23.87 -20.72 -58.81
CA ALA A 8 -24.15 -20.48 -57.40
C ALA A 8 -22.87 -19.94 -56.72
N ALA A 9 -22.84 -18.63 -56.46
CA ALA A 9 -21.81 -18.01 -55.63
C ALA A 9 -22.17 -18.22 -54.16
N ILE A 10 -21.38 -19.03 -53.45
CA ILE A 10 -21.41 -19.10 -51.98
C ILE A 10 -20.59 -17.92 -51.46
N SER A 11 -21.28 -16.84 -51.09
CA SER A 11 -20.70 -15.71 -50.37
C SER A 11 -20.47 -16.11 -48.92
N LEU A 12 -19.22 -16.43 -48.58
CA LEU A 12 -18.76 -16.55 -47.20
C LEU A 12 -18.76 -15.14 -46.59
N LEU A 13 -19.86 -14.75 -45.95
CA LEU A 13 -19.93 -13.56 -45.10
C LEU A 13 -19.09 -13.82 -43.86
N CYS A 14 -17.81 -13.44 -43.89
CA CYS A 14 -17.05 -13.18 -42.69
C CYS A 14 -17.69 -11.97 -42.01
N SER A 15 -18.56 -12.22 -41.04
CA SER A 15 -18.99 -11.22 -40.06
C SER A 15 -17.75 -10.76 -39.29
N LEU A 16 -17.13 -9.67 -39.74
CA LEU A 16 -16.34 -8.83 -38.85
C LEU A 16 -17.32 -8.32 -37.79
N SER A 17 -17.44 -9.04 -36.67
CA SER A 17 -18.09 -8.49 -35.48
C SER A 17 -17.26 -7.29 -35.05
N ALA A 18 -17.67 -6.10 -35.48
CA ALA A 18 -17.31 -4.88 -34.81
C ALA A 18 -17.69 -5.09 -33.33
N GLN A 19 -16.70 -5.05 -32.43
CA GLN A 19 -16.96 -5.10 -31.00
C GLN A 19 -17.86 -3.89 -30.68
N SER A 20 -19.06 -4.15 -30.16
CA SER A 20 -19.95 -3.10 -29.68
C SER A 20 -19.20 -2.19 -28.71
N PRO A 21 -19.56 -0.89 -28.62
CA PRO A 21 -19.02 0.00 -27.59
C PRO A 21 -19.14 -0.68 -26.23
N ARG A 22 -18.01 -0.83 -25.53
CA ARG A 22 -17.98 -1.47 -24.22
C ARG A 22 -18.09 -0.38 -23.16
N PRO A 23 -19.13 -0.38 -22.31
CA PRO A 23 -19.38 0.74 -21.43
C PRO A 23 -18.39 0.79 -20.27
N THR A 24 -18.14 2.01 -19.80
CA THR A 24 -17.32 2.33 -18.64
C THR A 24 -18.21 2.81 -17.48
N GLY A 25 -17.76 2.68 -16.22
CA GLY A 25 -18.63 2.90 -15.05
C GLY A 25 -17.92 3.43 -13.81
N GLU A 26 -16.76 4.07 -13.97
CA GLU A 26 -16.04 4.65 -12.84
C GLU A 26 -16.62 6.03 -12.51
N ILE A 27 -17.28 6.15 -11.35
CA ILE A 27 -17.67 7.43 -10.77
C ILE A 27 -16.59 7.87 -9.79
N PHE A 28 -15.74 8.81 -10.17
CA PHE A 28 -14.64 9.22 -9.30
C PHE A 28 -15.08 10.13 -8.14
N ASP A 29 -14.98 9.63 -6.92
CA ASP A 29 -15.23 10.37 -5.67
C ASP A 29 -13.92 11.00 -5.18
N ALA A 30 -13.64 12.23 -5.63
CA ALA A 30 -12.38 12.92 -5.38
C ALA A 30 -12.13 13.23 -3.90
N ASP A 31 -13.18 13.59 -3.15
CA ASP A 31 -13.10 13.90 -1.72
C ASP A 31 -12.78 12.64 -0.93
N LEU A 32 -13.48 11.55 -1.22
CA LEU A 32 -13.17 10.25 -0.62
C LEU A 32 -11.74 9.84 -0.95
N TYR A 33 -11.34 9.89 -2.23
CA TYR A 33 -10.00 9.53 -2.67
C TYR A 33 -8.92 10.29 -1.89
N ASN A 34 -9.03 11.61 -1.81
CA ASN A 34 -8.06 12.47 -1.11
C ASN A 34 -8.07 12.32 0.42
N SER A 35 -9.13 11.74 0.99
CA SER A 35 -9.20 11.38 2.42
C SER A 35 -8.47 10.08 2.77
N LEU A 36 -8.16 9.23 1.77
CA LEU A 36 -7.47 7.96 1.98
C LEU A 36 -5.97 8.19 2.29
N PRO A 37 -5.32 7.25 2.99
CA PRO A 37 -3.91 7.39 3.35
C PRO A 37 -2.99 7.52 2.11
N LEU A 38 -2.17 8.56 2.06
CA LEU A 38 -1.20 8.79 1.00
C LEU A 38 0.07 7.97 1.23
N LYS A 39 0.51 7.22 0.23
CA LYS A 39 1.79 6.50 0.25
C LYS A 39 2.94 7.48 0.43
N ALA A 40 3.87 7.16 1.34
CA ALA A 40 5.07 7.95 1.53
C ALA A 40 5.90 8.02 0.25
N LYS A 41 6.42 9.21 -0.07
CA LYS A 41 7.26 9.41 -1.26
C LYS A 41 8.55 8.59 -1.14
N VAL A 42 8.75 7.68 -2.09
CA VAL A 42 9.96 6.85 -2.17
C VAL A 42 11.09 7.63 -2.82
N SER A 43 12.29 7.49 -2.25
CA SER A 43 13.48 8.21 -2.71
C SER A 43 13.84 7.87 -4.15
N THR A 44 14.39 8.84 -4.88
CA THR A 44 15.09 8.68 -6.16
C THR A 44 16.25 7.70 -6.08
N ARG A 45 16.82 7.49 -4.89
CA ARG A 45 17.86 6.47 -4.63
C ARG A 45 17.35 5.04 -4.71
N ALA A 46 16.04 4.81 -4.61
CA ALA A 46 15.48 3.50 -4.88
C ALA A 46 15.67 3.18 -6.37
N VAL A 47 16.64 2.33 -6.68
CA VAL A 47 16.84 1.78 -8.02
C VAL A 47 15.72 0.78 -8.27
N LEU A 48 14.80 1.13 -9.17
CA LEU A 48 13.74 0.23 -9.60
C LEU A 48 14.29 -0.68 -10.70
N PRO A 49 13.87 -1.96 -10.75
CA PRO A 49 14.22 -2.82 -11.87
C PRO A 49 13.71 -2.21 -13.19
N PRO A 50 14.34 -2.49 -14.34
CA PRO A 50 13.91 -1.94 -15.63
C PRO A 50 12.55 -2.51 -16.09
N SER A 51 12.15 -3.67 -15.56
CA SER A 51 10.84 -4.26 -15.83
C SER A 51 10.33 -5.08 -14.65
N VAL A 52 9.01 -5.15 -14.51
CA VAL A 52 8.29 -6.03 -13.58
C VAL A 52 7.03 -6.56 -14.26
N SER A 53 6.73 -7.84 -14.06
CA SER A 53 5.45 -8.42 -14.47
C SER A 53 4.82 -9.28 -13.37
N LEU A 54 3.56 -8.98 -13.08
CA LEU A 54 2.65 -9.76 -12.25
C LEU A 54 1.64 -10.57 -13.09
N GLU A 55 1.77 -10.60 -14.42
CA GLU A 55 0.85 -11.31 -15.31
C GLU A 55 0.70 -12.79 -14.96
N LYS A 56 1.77 -13.43 -14.47
CA LYS A 56 1.74 -14.82 -14.01
C LYS A 56 0.79 -15.07 -12.82
N TYR A 57 0.39 -14.02 -12.12
CA TYR A 57 -0.58 -14.08 -11.01
C TYR A 57 -1.99 -13.64 -11.43
N CYS A 58 -2.18 -13.26 -12.70
CA CYS A 58 -3.46 -12.80 -13.20
C CYS A 58 -4.38 -13.98 -13.53
N PRO A 59 -5.69 -13.89 -13.20
CA PRO A 59 -6.67 -14.81 -13.75
C PRO A 59 -6.81 -14.59 -15.26
N THR A 60 -7.55 -15.48 -15.92
CA THR A 60 -8.12 -15.19 -17.23
C THR A 60 -8.87 -13.85 -17.15
N PRO A 61 -8.64 -12.90 -18.08
CA PRO A 61 -9.30 -11.59 -18.00
C PRO A 61 -10.83 -11.72 -17.98
N GLY A 62 -11.46 -10.98 -17.06
CA GLY A 62 -12.89 -11.05 -16.82
C GLY A 62 -13.63 -10.20 -17.85
N ASP A 63 -14.92 -10.45 -18.04
CA ASP A 63 -15.76 -9.72 -18.98
C ASP A 63 -16.97 -9.13 -18.24
N GLN A 64 -16.97 -7.81 -18.09
CA GLN A 64 -18.08 -7.07 -17.48
C GLN A 64 -19.34 -7.01 -18.35
N GLY A 65 -19.26 -7.49 -19.60
CA GLY A 65 -20.39 -7.52 -20.52
C GLY A 65 -20.78 -6.12 -20.98
N GLU A 66 -22.08 -5.84 -20.88
CA GLU A 66 -22.72 -4.56 -21.24
C GLU A 66 -22.96 -3.66 -20.02
N PHE A 67 -22.51 -4.06 -18.83
CA PHE A 67 -22.77 -3.34 -17.59
C PHE A 67 -21.69 -2.29 -17.29
N MET A 68 -22.06 -1.20 -16.61
CA MET A 68 -21.13 -0.15 -16.15
C MET A 68 -20.47 -0.57 -14.83
N THR A 69 -19.85 -1.76 -14.80
CA THR A 69 -19.38 -2.41 -13.56
C THR A 69 -17.85 -2.52 -13.47
N CYS A 70 -17.11 -1.76 -14.29
CA CYS A 70 -15.65 -1.83 -14.39
C CYS A 70 -14.94 -1.72 -13.03
N SER A 71 -15.44 -0.89 -12.12
CA SER A 71 -14.84 -0.67 -10.81
C SER A 71 -14.97 -1.89 -9.90
N ALA A 72 -16.05 -2.67 -10.02
CA ALA A 72 -16.20 -3.96 -9.31
C ALA A 72 -15.34 -5.07 -9.94
N TRP A 73 -15.29 -5.15 -11.27
CA TRP A 73 -14.48 -6.17 -11.97
C TRP A 73 -12.98 -5.95 -11.78
N SER A 74 -12.50 -4.72 -11.99
CA SER A 74 -11.09 -4.39 -11.80
C SER A 74 -10.66 -4.55 -10.33
N SER A 75 -11.49 -4.16 -9.36
CA SER A 75 -11.14 -4.26 -7.93
C SER A 75 -11.23 -5.68 -7.38
N ALA A 76 -12.36 -6.38 -7.56
CA ALA A 76 -12.58 -7.70 -6.98
C ALA A 76 -11.97 -8.81 -7.84
N TYR A 77 -12.44 -8.93 -9.08
CA TYR A 77 -12.08 -10.04 -9.95
C TYR A 77 -10.60 -10.03 -10.34
N HIS A 78 -10.03 -8.86 -10.64
CA HIS A 78 -8.61 -8.74 -11.00
C HIS A 78 -7.71 -8.42 -9.82
N PHE A 79 -7.82 -7.21 -9.26
CA PHE A 79 -6.85 -6.68 -8.31
C PHE A 79 -6.73 -7.54 -7.04
N ARG A 80 -7.85 -7.85 -6.38
CA ARG A 80 -7.84 -8.66 -5.16
C ARG A 80 -7.41 -10.11 -5.41
N THR A 81 -7.76 -10.68 -6.56
CA THR A 81 -7.34 -12.03 -6.98
C THR A 81 -5.83 -12.11 -7.22
N ILE A 82 -5.24 -11.13 -7.92
CA ILE A 82 -3.79 -11.09 -8.16
C ILE A 82 -3.01 -11.06 -6.85
N ILE A 83 -3.48 -10.25 -5.89
CA ILE A 83 -2.90 -10.21 -4.54
C ILE A 83 -2.97 -11.58 -3.88
N GLU A 84 -4.12 -12.27 -3.95
CA GLU A 84 -4.31 -13.60 -3.37
C GLU A 84 -3.42 -14.67 -4.02
N ALA A 85 -3.39 -14.71 -5.36
CA ALA A 85 -2.61 -15.65 -6.13
C ALA A 85 -1.12 -15.52 -5.79
N LYS A 86 -0.62 -14.28 -5.72
CA LYS A 86 0.76 -14.01 -5.30
C LYS A 86 1.04 -14.46 -3.87
N GLN A 87 0.15 -14.18 -2.91
CA GLN A 87 0.32 -14.62 -1.52
C GLN A 87 0.36 -16.15 -1.38
N ARG A 88 -0.36 -16.87 -2.25
CA ARG A 88 -0.37 -18.34 -2.28
C ARG A 88 0.73 -18.94 -3.17
N GLY A 89 1.53 -18.11 -3.85
CA GLY A 89 2.55 -18.57 -4.79
C GLY A 89 1.97 -19.26 -6.04
N LEU A 90 0.69 -19.01 -6.37
CA LEU A 90 0.02 -19.65 -7.50
C LEU A 90 0.32 -18.92 -8.80
N THR A 91 0.80 -19.66 -9.78
CA THR A 91 1.13 -19.13 -11.12
C THR A 91 0.44 -19.90 -12.26
N ASP A 92 -0.24 -21.00 -11.93
CA ASP A 92 -1.09 -21.73 -12.86
C ASP A 92 -2.45 -21.02 -13.01
N ARG A 93 -2.78 -20.59 -14.23
CA ARG A 93 -3.99 -19.80 -14.51
C ARG A 93 -5.27 -20.56 -14.16
N ALA A 94 -5.34 -21.86 -14.44
CA ALA A 94 -6.53 -22.66 -14.11
C ALA A 94 -6.79 -22.75 -12.61
N SER A 95 -5.73 -22.73 -11.80
CA SER A 95 -5.82 -22.64 -10.34
C SER A 95 -6.19 -21.23 -9.87
N ILE A 96 -5.68 -20.19 -10.52
CA ILE A 96 -6.02 -18.79 -10.21
C ILE A 96 -7.48 -18.48 -10.57
N ASP A 97 -8.01 -19.03 -11.67
CA ASP A 97 -9.40 -18.85 -12.09
C ASP A 97 -10.39 -19.40 -11.06
N LYS A 98 -9.97 -20.39 -10.25
CA LYS A 98 -10.77 -20.91 -9.13
C LYS A 98 -10.72 -20.03 -7.87
N LEU A 99 -9.84 -19.04 -7.84
CA LEU A 99 -9.64 -18.10 -6.74
C LEU A 99 -10.21 -16.71 -6.99
N VAL A 100 -10.82 -16.48 -8.16
CA VAL A 100 -11.37 -15.16 -8.51
C VAL A 100 -12.44 -14.75 -7.51
N TYR A 101 -12.46 -13.47 -7.16
CA TYR A 101 -13.43 -12.87 -6.24
C TYR A 101 -14.61 -12.25 -6.99
N SER A 102 -15.77 -12.18 -6.31
CA SER A 102 -17.04 -11.76 -6.91
C SER A 102 -17.14 -10.23 -7.12
N PRO A 103 -17.33 -9.73 -8.36
CA PRO A 103 -17.73 -8.35 -8.61
C PRO A 103 -19.13 -8.02 -8.11
N THR A 104 -20.07 -8.99 -8.15
CA THR A 104 -21.46 -8.77 -7.69
C THR A 104 -21.50 -8.36 -6.23
N TRP A 105 -20.66 -8.96 -5.39
CA TRP A 105 -20.53 -8.55 -3.99
C TRP A 105 -20.27 -7.04 -3.85
N VAL A 106 -19.29 -6.53 -4.59
CA VAL A 106 -18.89 -5.12 -4.53
C VAL A 106 -19.96 -4.22 -5.13
N TYR A 107 -20.46 -4.57 -6.32
CA TYR A 107 -21.42 -3.75 -7.03
C TYR A 107 -22.74 -3.64 -6.26
N GLU A 108 -23.28 -4.75 -5.78
CA GLU A 108 -24.59 -4.79 -5.12
C GLU A 108 -24.58 -4.14 -3.73
N LEU A 109 -23.44 -4.15 -3.03
CA LEU A 109 -23.28 -3.41 -1.77
C LEU A 109 -23.23 -1.89 -1.96
N LEU A 110 -22.72 -1.43 -3.12
CA LEU A 110 -22.39 -0.02 -3.33
C LEU A 110 -23.34 0.72 -4.28
N LYS A 111 -24.08 -0.01 -5.12
CA LYS A 111 -24.98 0.59 -6.09
C LYS A 111 -26.13 1.29 -5.40
N GLN A 112 -26.63 2.33 -6.06
CA GLN A 112 -27.76 3.11 -5.57
C GLN A 112 -29.07 2.37 -5.79
N GLU A 113 -30.07 2.70 -4.96
CA GLU A 113 -31.42 2.18 -5.13
C GLU A 113 -31.99 2.60 -6.50
N GLY A 114 -32.61 1.64 -7.20
CA GLY A 114 -33.13 1.84 -8.56
C GLY A 114 -32.14 1.56 -9.69
N ASP A 115 -30.89 1.17 -9.40
CA ASP A 115 -29.93 0.69 -10.42
C ASP A 115 -30.14 -0.80 -10.75
N ASP A 116 -31.31 -1.12 -11.32
CA ASP A 116 -31.69 -2.49 -11.68
C ASP A 116 -30.99 -3.02 -12.94
N GLU A 117 -30.43 -2.12 -13.75
CA GLU A 117 -29.72 -2.44 -15.00
C GLU A 117 -28.19 -2.36 -14.86
N CYS A 118 -27.67 -1.97 -13.68
CA CYS A 118 -26.25 -1.81 -13.41
C CYS A 118 -25.53 -0.85 -14.39
N PHE A 119 -26.18 0.28 -14.66
CA PHE A 119 -25.71 1.34 -15.56
C PHE A 119 -25.32 2.62 -14.82
N ASN A 120 -25.43 2.67 -13.50
CA ASN A 120 -25.03 3.87 -12.77
C ASN A 120 -23.54 3.91 -12.42
N GLY A 121 -22.83 2.78 -12.43
CA GLY A 121 -21.42 2.75 -12.05
C GLY A 121 -21.16 2.93 -10.55
N LEU A 122 -19.89 2.93 -10.16
CA LEU A 122 -19.50 3.13 -8.76
C LEU A 122 -18.11 3.73 -8.62
N ALA A 123 -17.83 4.27 -7.43
CA ALA A 123 -16.52 4.78 -7.08
C ALA A 123 -15.55 3.66 -6.70
N THR A 124 -14.46 3.51 -7.47
CA THR A 124 -13.40 2.52 -7.20
C THR A 124 -12.86 2.60 -5.77
N ALA A 125 -12.69 3.81 -5.22
CA ALA A 125 -12.25 4.02 -3.84
C ALA A 125 -13.13 3.29 -2.80
N ARG A 126 -14.45 3.24 -3.01
CA ARG A 126 -15.39 2.55 -2.10
C ARG A 126 -15.23 1.04 -2.15
N SER A 127 -14.83 0.48 -3.29
CA SER A 127 -14.57 -0.97 -3.42
C SER A 127 -13.47 -1.43 -2.46
N LEU A 128 -12.42 -0.62 -2.29
CA LEU A 128 -11.34 -0.92 -1.34
C LEU A 128 -11.79 -0.81 0.13
N LEU A 129 -12.75 0.08 0.42
CA LEU A 129 -13.36 0.15 1.75
C LEU A 129 -14.22 -1.08 2.04
N VAL A 130 -14.97 -1.59 1.06
CA VAL A 130 -15.67 -2.88 1.18
C VAL A 130 -14.68 -4.00 1.52
N PHE A 131 -13.53 -4.06 0.83
CA PHE A 131 -12.51 -5.06 1.15
C PHE A 131 -11.92 -4.90 2.55
N LYS A 132 -11.79 -3.68 3.05
CA LYS A 132 -11.24 -3.41 4.39
C LYS A 132 -12.24 -3.81 5.48
N GLU A 133 -13.50 -3.43 5.32
CA GLU A 133 -14.54 -3.61 6.35
C GLU A 133 -15.19 -5.00 6.31
N LEU A 134 -15.47 -5.52 5.12
CA LEU A 134 -16.25 -6.75 4.91
C LEU A 134 -15.44 -7.85 4.24
N GLY A 135 -14.48 -7.49 3.38
CA GLY A 135 -13.78 -8.42 2.51
C GLY A 135 -14.60 -8.72 1.25
N VAL A 136 -14.37 -9.87 0.61
CA VAL A 136 -15.04 -10.24 -0.65
C VAL A 136 -15.12 -11.77 -0.82
N PRO A 137 -16.29 -12.35 -1.13
CA PRO A 137 -16.43 -13.78 -1.30
C PRO A 137 -15.93 -14.24 -2.67
N SER A 138 -15.76 -15.55 -2.82
CA SER A 138 -15.34 -16.12 -4.11
C SER A 138 -16.40 -15.91 -5.19
N TYR A 139 -15.96 -15.79 -6.44
CA TYR A 139 -16.85 -15.75 -7.60
C TYR A 139 -17.66 -17.06 -7.72
N ALA A 140 -17.13 -18.19 -7.26
CA ALA A 140 -17.85 -19.46 -7.27
C ALA A 140 -19.06 -19.45 -6.30
N ASP A 141 -18.93 -18.78 -5.16
CA ASP A 141 -20.03 -18.60 -4.20
C ASP A 141 -21.06 -17.57 -4.69
N LEU A 142 -20.61 -16.55 -5.42
CA LEU A 142 -21.46 -15.49 -5.98
C LEU A 142 -21.00 -15.10 -7.38
N PRO A 143 -21.43 -15.84 -8.42
CA PRO A 143 -21.13 -15.49 -9.80
C PRO A 143 -21.68 -14.12 -10.16
N PHE A 144 -21.15 -13.52 -11.23
CA PHE A 144 -21.62 -12.21 -11.64
C PHE A 144 -23.10 -12.25 -12.05
N ALA A 145 -23.90 -11.42 -11.40
CA ALA A 145 -25.27 -11.08 -11.72
C ALA A 145 -25.50 -9.60 -11.40
N CYS A 146 -26.26 -8.92 -12.27
CA CYS A 146 -26.88 -7.64 -11.95
C CYS A 146 -28.23 -7.95 -11.28
N LEU A 147 -28.35 -7.69 -9.98
CA LEU A 147 -29.57 -8.02 -9.23
C LEU A 147 -30.57 -6.87 -9.34
N SER A 148 -31.85 -7.13 -9.54
CA SER A 148 -32.89 -6.10 -9.54
C SER A 148 -33.66 -6.06 -8.22
N GLY A 149 -34.38 -4.97 -7.96
CA GLY A 149 -35.26 -4.82 -6.81
C GLY A 149 -34.64 -4.01 -5.69
N SER A 150 -35.34 -3.95 -4.56
CA SER A 150 -34.93 -3.13 -3.42
C SER A 150 -33.65 -3.62 -2.76
N GLN A 151 -32.97 -2.73 -2.03
CA GLN A 151 -31.76 -3.09 -1.29
C GLN A 151 -31.98 -4.31 -0.39
N GLU A 152 -33.11 -4.37 0.32
CA GLU A 152 -33.47 -5.48 1.21
C GLU A 152 -33.55 -6.81 0.44
N GLU A 153 -34.20 -6.82 -0.73
CA GLU A 153 -34.34 -8.01 -1.57
C GLU A 153 -32.99 -8.51 -2.09
N ARG A 154 -32.12 -7.58 -2.54
CA ARG A 154 -30.78 -7.94 -3.02
C ARG A 154 -29.92 -8.48 -1.89
N PHE A 155 -30.02 -7.91 -0.69
CA PHE A 155 -29.20 -8.27 0.46
C PHE A 155 -29.52 -9.68 0.98
N VAL A 156 -30.71 -10.22 0.75
CA VAL A 156 -31.02 -11.65 1.00
C VAL A 156 -30.03 -12.59 0.30
N THR A 157 -29.52 -12.20 -0.88
CA THR A 157 -28.51 -12.99 -1.62
C THR A 157 -27.10 -12.79 -1.06
N LEU A 158 -26.80 -11.62 -0.50
CA LEU A 158 -25.46 -11.24 -0.04
C LEU A 158 -25.21 -11.64 1.41
N ASP A 159 -26.15 -11.39 2.32
CA ASP A 159 -25.99 -11.58 3.77
C ASP A 159 -25.42 -12.95 4.18
N PRO A 160 -25.82 -14.08 3.55
CA PRO A 160 -25.24 -15.40 3.86
C PRO A 160 -23.74 -15.53 3.56
N LEU A 161 -23.15 -14.61 2.79
CA LEU A 161 -21.76 -14.65 2.35
C LEU A 161 -20.82 -13.77 3.18
N VAL A 162 -21.32 -13.00 4.14
CA VAL A 162 -20.52 -12.07 4.96
C VAL A 162 -19.34 -12.78 5.64
N GLU A 163 -19.57 -13.96 6.23
CA GLU A 163 -18.50 -14.72 6.89
C GLU A 163 -17.43 -15.21 5.91
N LYS A 164 -17.84 -15.65 4.72
CA LYS A 164 -16.91 -16.06 3.64
C LYS A 164 -16.11 -14.87 3.12
N ALA A 165 -16.77 -13.72 2.97
CA ALA A 165 -16.13 -12.48 2.53
C ALA A 165 -15.04 -12.03 3.51
N ALA A 166 -15.29 -12.16 4.82
CA ALA A 166 -14.38 -11.74 5.87
C ALA A 166 -13.00 -12.44 5.80
N ALA A 167 -12.92 -13.65 5.23
CA ALA A 167 -11.66 -14.36 5.02
C ALA A 167 -10.72 -13.69 4.00
N ALA A 168 -11.24 -12.76 3.19
CA ALA A 168 -10.52 -12.07 2.13
C ALA A 168 -10.32 -10.57 2.39
N LYS A 169 -10.44 -10.10 3.64
CA LYS A 169 -10.19 -8.70 3.99
C LYS A 169 -8.79 -8.23 3.61
N ILE A 170 -8.69 -6.94 3.28
CA ILE A 170 -7.41 -6.23 3.24
C ILE A 170 -7.15 -5.58 4.60
N ARG A 171 -5.88 -5.54 4.99
CA ARG A 171 -5.43 -4.90 6.22
C ARG A 171 -5.40 -3.38 6.06
N ASP A 172 -4.85 -2.92 4.94
CA ASP A 172 -4.65 -1.50 4.72
C ASP A 172 -4.71 -1.14 3.24
N LEU A 173 -4.80 0.16 2.96
CA LEU A 173 -4.82 0.70 1.60
C LEU A 173 -4.18 2.08 1.56
N GLN A 174 -3.69 2.45 0.38
CA GLN A 174 -3.05 3.73 0.14
C GLN A 174 -3.40 4.27 -1.24
N ILE A 175 -3.46 5.60 -1.36
CA ILE A 175 -3.42 6.30 -2.64
C ILE A 175 -1.97 6.70 -2.96
N LEU A 176 -1.64 6.79 -4.25
CA LEU A 176 -0.25 7.01 -4.67
C LEU A 176 0.10 8.49 -4.85
N PHE A 177 -0.92 9.31 -5.09
CA PHE A 177 -0.85 10.76 -5.28
C PHE A 177 -2.24 11.35 -5.04
N LYS A 178 -2.33 12.62 -4.64
CA LYS A 178 -3.61 13.31 -4.46
C LYS A 178 -4.20 13.73 -5.80
N TYR A 179 -5.52 13.70 -5.89
CA TYR A 179 -6.27 14.27 -7.00
C TYR A 179 -6.37 15.79 -6.85
N GLY A 180 -6.30 16.53 -7.96
CA GLY A 180 -6.36 17.99 -7.99
C GLY A 180 -5.03 18.70 -7.70
N ASP A 181 -4.08 18.02 -7.06
CA ASP A 181 -2.71 18.51 -6.93
C ASP A 181 -2.01 18.50 -8.30
N ALA A 182 -1.20 19.52 -8.58
CA ALA A 182 -0.32 19.56 -9.75
C ALA A 182 0.85 18.57 -9.57
N VAL A 183 0.58 17.28 -9.74
CA VAL A 183 1.57 16.21 -9.67
C VAL A 183 2.10 15.92 -11.05
N GLU A 184 3.40 16.15 -11.24
CA GLU A 184 4.10 15.87 -12.50
C GLU A 184 3.89 14.41 -12.94
N PRO A 185 3.63 14.15 -14.24
CA PRO A 185 3.42 12.82 -14.80
C PRO A 185 4.49 11.80 -14.39
N GLU A 186 5.77 12.19 -14.38
CA GLU A 186 6.90 11.33 -14.03
C GLU A 186 6.86 10.88 -12.57
N VAL A 187 6.32 11.72 -11.67
CA VAL A 187 6.13 11.38 -10.25
C VAL A 187 5.05 10.30 -10.12
N LYS A 188 3.95 10.40 -10.87
CA LYS A 188 2.91 9.37 -10.89
C LYS A 188 3.45 8.05 -11.45
N VAL A 189 4.17 8.11 -12.57
CA VAL A 189 4.83 6.93 -13.19
C VAL A 189 5.76 6.27 -12.18
N ARG A 190 6.64 7.03 -11.52
CA ARG A 190 7.57 6.48 -10.53
C ARG A 190 6.85 5.85 -9.34
N ALA A 191 5.76 6.45 -8.85
CA ALA A 191 4.96 5.91 -7.76
C ALA A 191 4.32 4.56 -8.13
N ILE A 192 3.74 4.46 -9.33
CA ILE A 192 3.15 3.22 -9.86
C ILE A 192 4.22 2.14 -10.04
N LYS A 193 5.36 2.46 -10.70
CA LYS A 193 6.49 1.52 -10.86
C LYS A 193 6.99 0.98 -9.53
N LYS A 194 7.00 1.83 -8.49
CA LYS A 194 7.44 1.42 -7.15
C LYS A 194 6.48 0.40 -6.53
N VAL A 195 5.17 0.60 -6.62
CA VAL A 195 4.20 -0.40 -6.10
C VAL A 195 4.33 -1.74 -6.83
N LEU A 196 4.52 -1.69 -8.15
CA LEU A 196 4.79 -2.89 -8.95
C LEU A 196 6.11 -3.57 -8.52
N ALA A 197 7.17 -2.81 -8.24
CA ALA A 197 8.44 -3.33 -7.72
C ALA A 197 8.35 -3.90 -6.29
N GLU A 198 7.42 -3.43 -5.47
CA GLU A 198 7.03 -4.08 -4.19
C GLU A 198 6.25 -5.40 -4.44
N GLY A 199 5.87 -5.64 -5.70
CA GLY A 199 5.17 -6.80 -6.19
C GLY A 199 3.66 -6.73 -5.99
N TYR A 200 3.08 -5.55 -5.84
CA TYR A 200 1.63 -5.36 -5.75
C TYR A 200 1.08 -4.86 -7.09
N PRO A 201 -0.09 -5.33 -7.54
CA PRO A 201 -0.78 -4.67 -8.65
C PRO A 201 -1.22 -3.26 -8.23
N VAL A 202 -1.54 -2.41 -9.20
CA VAL A 202 -2.06 -1.06 -8.95
C VAL A 202 -3.45 -0.95 -9.56
N LEU A 203 -4.47 -0.76 -8.73
CA LEU A 203 -5.81 -0.42 -9.21
C LEU A 203 -5.80 1.06 -9.60
N VAL A 204 -6.39 1.42 -10.74
CA VAL A 204 -6.33 2.78 -11.28
C VAL A 204 -7.65 3.25 -11.82
N SER A 205 -7.92 4.54 -11.63
CA SER A 205 -8.97 5.30 -12.30
C SER A 205 -8.31 6.15 -13.41
N HIS A 206 -8.79 6.00 -14.64
CA HIS A 206 -8.12 6.49 -15.85
C HIS A 206 -9.09 7.14 -16.82
N THR A 207 -8.66 8.23 -17.46
CA THR A 207 -9.40 8.84 -18.57
C THR A 207 -9.15 8.08 -19.87
N LEU A 208 -10.20 7.66 -20.55
CA LEU A 208 -10.19 6.96 -21.82
C LEU A 208 -10.76 7.83 -22.93
N TYR A 209 -10.26 7.57 -24.13
CA TYR A 209 -10.74 8.16 -25.37
C TYR A 209 -11.19 7.06 -26.33
N ASN A 210 -11.96 7.42 -27.35
CA ASN A 210 -12.60 6.47 -28.28
C ASN A 210 -11.63 5.47 -28.95
N SER A 211 -10.37 5.85 -29.17
CA SER A 211 -9.31 4.97 -29.68
C SER A 211 -9.02 3.76 -28.78
N PHE A 212 -9.31 3.85 -27.48
CA PHE A 212 -9.06 2.76 -26.52
C PHE A 212 -9.82 1.49 -26.90
N GLY A 213 -11.12 1.61 -27.22
CA GLY A 213 -11.98 0.46 -27.54
C GLY A 213 -11.47 -0.41 -28.69
N LYS A 214 -10.76 0.21 -29.65
CA LYS A 214 -10.22 -0.44 -30.85
C LYS A 214 -8.77 -0.92 -30.69
N SER A 215 -8.13 -0.55 -29.59
CA SER A 215 -6.72 -0.84 -29.34
C SER A 215 -6.46 -2.34 -29.21
N LYS A 216 -5.27 -2.76 -29.64
CA LYS A 216 -4.80 -4.16 -29.58
C LYS A 216 -3.67 -4.26 -28.56
N GLU A 217 -2.43 -4.33 -29.02
CA GLU A 217 -1.27 -4.48 -28.15
C GLU A 217 -0.96 -3.21 -27.34
N VAL A 218 -1.09 -2.03 -27.94
CA VAL A 218 -0.74 -0.74 -27.32
C VAL A 218 -1.83 0.28 -27.57
N TRP A 219 -2.09 1.13 -26.58
CA TRP A 219 -2.98 2.29 -26.73
C TRP A 219 -2.23 3.61 -26.58
N LYS A 220 -2.50 4.51 -27.52
CA LYS A 220 -2.13 5.92 -27.50
C LYS A 220 -3.36 6.72 -27.95
N PRO A 221 -3.77 7.76 -27.20
CA PRO A 221 -4.83 8.63 -27.66
C PRO A 221 -4.49 9.31 -28.99
N GLU A 222 -5.47 9.46 -29.85
CA GLU A 222 -5.42 10.25 -31.07
C GLU A 222 -5.58 11.74 -30.72
N THR A 223 -4.96 12.63 -31.50
CA THR A 223 -5.06 14.07 -31.22
C THR A 223 -6.45 14.60 -31.55
N GLY A 224 -7.11 15.22 -30.57
CA GLY A 224 -8.43 15.84 -30.75
C GLY A 224 -9.60 14.85 -30.77
N GLU A 225 -9.38 13.60 -30.38
CA GLU A 225 -10.48 12.63 -30.25
C GLU A 225 -11.34 12.90 -29.01
N GLU A 226 -12.59 12.45 -29.07
CA GLU A 226 -13.54 12.55 -27.96
C GLU A 226 -13.28 11.49 -26.89
N LEU A 227 -13.71 11.79 -25.67
CA LEU A 227 -13.72 10.84 -24.56
C LEU A 227 -14.51 9.57 -24.95
N ALA A 228 -14.11 8.44 -24.38
CA ALA A 228 -14.87 7.20 -24.53
C ALA A 228 -16.16 7.29 -23.72
N ASP A 229 -17.30 6.92 -24.30
CA ASP A 229 -18.62 7.06 -23.69
C ASP A 229 -18.90 8.51 -23.19
N GLU A 230 -19.85 8.71 -22.27
CA GLU A 230 -20.26 10.06 -21.83
C GLU A 230 -19.19 10.77 -20.96
N HIS A 231 -18.38 10.01 -20.21
CA HIS A 231 -17.46 10.57 -19.21
C HIS A 231 -15.99 10.12 -19.35
N GLY A 232 -15.67 9.13 -20.20
CA GLY A 232 -14.30 8.65 -20.41
C GLY A 232 -13.65 8.03 -19.18
N SER A 233 -14.40 7.60 -18.18
CA SER A 233 -13.85 7.27 -16.86
C SER A 233 -13.87 5.77 -16.66
N HIS A 234 -12.70 5.15 -16.51
CA HIS A 234 -12.61 3.69 -16.44
C HIS A 234 -11.68 3.23 -15.33
N ALA A 235 -12.04 2.10 -14.71
CA ALA A 235 -11.26 1.45 -13.67
C ALA A 235 -10.57 0.20 -14.22
N MET A 236 -9.25 0.11 -14.04
CA MET A 236 -8.41 -0.98 -14.55
C MET A 236 -7.32 -1.36 -13.56
N VAL A 237 -6.53 -2.40 -13.88
CA VAL A 237 -5.39 -2.82 -13.06
C VAL A 237 -4.10 -2.76 -13.85
N ILE A 238 -3.09 -2.07 -13.32
CA ILE A 238 -1.72 -2.16 -13.82
C ILE A 238 -1.04 -3.34 -13.14
N VAL A 239 -0.51 -4.26 -13.96
CA VAL A 239 0.09 -5.52 -13.51
C VAL A 239 1.57 -5.62 -13.83
N GLY A 240 2.15 -4.62 -14.49
CA GLY A 240 3.56 -4.61 -14.80
C GLY A 240 4.00 -3.35 -15.51
N TYR A 241 5.30 -3.28 -15.77
CA TYR A 241 5.90 -2.26 -16.60
C TYR A 241 7.16 -2.80 -17.25
N ASP A 242 7.55 -2.16 -18.34
CA ASP A 242 8.80 -2.43 -19.04
C ASP A 242 9.32 -1.12 -19.64
N ASP A 243 10.53 -0.73 -19.25
CA ASP A 243 11.18 0.52 -19.65
C ASP A 243 11.58 0.54 -21.14
N GLU A 244 11.68 -0.63 -21.79
CA GLU A 244 12.03 -0.76 -23.19
C GLU A 244 10.79 -0.85 -24.09
N LYS A 245 9.69 -1.45 -23.59
CA LYS A 245 8.44 -1.59 -24.35
C LYS A 245 7.84 -0.21 -24.69
N HIS A 246 7.74 0.07 -25.99
CA HIS A 246 7.19 1.31 -26.55
C HIS A 246 7.83 2.60 -26.00
N GLY A 247 9.11 2.54 -25.60
CA GLY A 247 9.82 3.67 -24.97
C GLY A 247 9.45 3.89 -23.50
N GLY A 248 8.96 2.83 -22.83
CA GLY A 248 8.50 2.85 -21.45
C GLY A 248 6.98 2.78 -21.39
N ALA A 249 6.46 1.61 -20.96
CA ALA A 249 5.02 1.38 -20.87
C ALA A 249 4.63 0.55 -19.65
N PHE A 250 3.40 0.79 -19.20
CA PHE A 250 2.71 -0.02 -18.21
C PHE A 250 1.87 -1.08 -18.90
N ARG A 251 1.77 -2.24 -18.26
CA ARG A 251 0.92 -3.35 -18.66
C ARG A 251 -0.40 -3.29 -17.91
N TYR A 252 -1.48 -3.03 -18.63
CA TYR A 252 -2.83 -2.94 -18.09
C TYR A 252 -3.59 -4.23 -18.35
N LEU A 253 -4.35 -4.66 -17.34
CA LEU A 253 -5.36 -5.70 -17.40
C LEU A 253 -6.74 -5.03 -17.39
N ASN A 254 -7.54 -5.33 -18.41
CA ASN A 254 -8.88 -4.80 -18.61
C ASN A 254 -9.97 -5.85 -18.29
N SER A 255 -11.22 -5.41 -18.18
CA SER A 255 -12.40 -6.22 -17.84
C SER A 255 -13.35 -6.44 -19.02
N TRP A 256 -12.83 -6.55 -20.25
CA TRP A 256 -13.61 -6.80 -21.49
C TRP A 256 -13.34 -8.18 -22.11
N GLY A 257 -12.90 -9.13 -21.29
CA GLY A 257 -12.66 -10.51 -21.66
C GLY A 257 -11.35 -10.75 -22.41
N PRO A 258 -10.96 -12.03 -22.58
CA PRO A 258 -9.68 -12.41 -23.18
C PRO A 258 -9.62 -12.16 -24.70
N ASN A 259 -10.76 -11.92 -25.35
CA ASN A 259 -10.83 -11.67 -26.79
C ASN A 259 -10.63 -10.19 -27.16
N TRP A 260 -10.53 -9.31 -26.16
CA TRP A 260 -10.24 -7.90 -26.36
C TRP A 260 -8.74 -7.61 -26.18
N GLY A 261 -8.22 -6.59 -26.87
CA GLY A 261 -6.82 -6.19 -26.76
C GLY A 261 -5.84 -7.31 -27.14
N ASP A 262 -4.78 -7.43 -26.35
CA ASP A 262 -3.81 -8.52 -26.34
C ASP A 262 -4.16 -9.52 -25.22
N GLY A 263 -5.11 -10.41 -25.51
CA GLY A 263 -5.52 -11.46 -24.57
C GLY A 263 -6.25 -10.94 -23.32
N GLY A 264 -6.90 -9.76 -23.39
CA GLY A 264 -7.53 -9.03 -22.30
C GLY A 264 -6.64 -7.97 -21.64
N PHE A 265 -5.44 -7.78 -22.16
CA PHE A 265 -4.46 -6.82 -21.67
C PHE A 265 -4.05 -5.83 -22.78
N LEU A 266 -3.32 -4.77 -22.41
CA LEU A 266 -2.64 -3.89 -23.35
C LEU A 266 -1.44 -3.17 -22.70
N TRP A 267 -0.60 -2.55 -23.53
CA TRP A 267 0.44 -1.62 -23.11
C TRP A 267 -0.05 -0.18 -23.21
N VAL A 268 0.26 0.61 -22.18
CA VAL A 268 -0.03 2.05 -22.15
C VAL A 268 1.28 2.79 -21.85
N PRO A 269 1.80 3.66 -22.75
CA PRO A 269 3.04 4.38 -22.51
C PRO A 269 3.00 5.23 -21.25
N TYR A 270 4.16 5.40 -20.60
CA TYR A 270 4.26 6.17 -19.34
C TYR A 270 3.72 7.60 -19.46
N SER A 271 3.96 8.26 -20.59
CA SER A 271 3.44 9.61 -20.84
C SER A 271 1.90 9.64 -20.87
N VAL A 272 1.26 8.61 -21.42
CA VAL A 272 -0.20 8.50 -21.45
C VAL A 272 -0.73 8.26 -20.04
N THR A 273 -0.19 7.27 -19.32
CA THR A 273 -0.59 7.00 -17.94
C THR A 273 -0.35 8.20 -17.01
N GLY A 274 0.81 8.84 -17.08
CA GLY A 274 1.13 9.98 -16.22
C GLY A 274 0.19 11.17 -16.42
N ASN A 275 -0.28 11.38 -17.65
CA ASN A 275 -1.22 12.45 -17.97
C ASN A 275 -2.68 12.11 -17.63
N LEU A 276 -3.11 10.88 -17.89
CA LEU A 276 -4.53 10.51 -17.88
C LEU A 276 -4.95 9.66 -16.68
N CYS A 277 -4.02 9.11 -15.92
CA CYS A 277 -4.31 8.46 -14.64
C CYS A 277 -4.50 9.52 -13.56
N TYR A 278 -5.71 9.58 -13.01
CA TYR A 278 -6.08 10.56 -11.99
C TYR A 278 -6.35 9.93 -10.62
N GLY A 279 -6.49 8.59 -10.54
CA GLY A 279 -6.52 7.84 -9.29
C GLY A 279 -5.66 6.58 -9.37
N ALA A 280 -4.89 6.27 -8.33
CA ALA A 280 -4.10 5.05 -8.24
C ALA A 280 -3.99 4.55 -6.80
N TYR A 281 -4.23 3.25 -6.62
CA TYR A 281 -4.39 2.63 -5.31
C TYR A 281 -3.49 1.41 -5.13
N GLN A 282 -3.02 1.24 -3.90
CA GLN A 282 -2.36 0.03 -3.41
C GLN A 282 -3.16 -0.52 -2.23
N ALA A 283 -3.24 -1.86 -2.11
CA ALA A 283 -3.87 -2.53 -0.99
C ALA A 283 -2.92 -3.58 -0.41
N PHE A 284 -2.99 -3.73 0.92
CA PHE A 284 -2.15 -4.62 1.69
C PHE A 284 -3.02 -5.70 2.32
N PRO A 285 -2.86 -6.97 1.93
CA PRO A 285 -3.62 -8.07 2.53
C PRO A 285 -3.13 -8.41 3.94
N PHE A 286 -3.93 -9.14 4.71
CA PHE A 286 -3.41 -9.84 5.89
C PHE A 286 -2.48 -11.00 5.47
N PRO A 287 -1.43 -11.31 6.25
CA PRO A 287 -0.62 -12.49 5.99
C PRO A 287 -1.45 -13.77 6.20
N LYS A 288 -1.25 -14.78 5.33
CA LYS A 288 -1.99 -16.06 5.40
C LYS A 288 -1.59 -16.93 6.61
N THR A 289 -0.39 -16.73 7.14
CA THR A 289 0.08 -17.33 8.41
C THR A 289 0.55 -16.22 9.34
N PRO A 290 -0.36 -15.55 10.08
CA PRO A 290 0.06 -14.57 11.06
C PRO A 290 0.80 -15.28 12.19
N LYS A 291 2.02 -14.83 12.53
CA LYS A 291 2.63 -15.19 13.82
C LYS A 291 1.69 -14.66 14.92
N PRO A 292 1.30 -15.46 15.93
CA PRO A 292 0.45 -14.97 17.01
C PRO A 292 1.06 -13.72 17.64
N ALA A 293 0.28 -12.63 17.73
CA ALA A 293 0.68 -11.48 18.51
C ALA A 293 0.90 -11.94 19.96
N PRO A 294 1.95 -11.48 20.67
CA PRO A 294 2.04 -11.68 22.10
C PRO A 294 0.76 -11.13 22.75
N ALA A 295 0.00 -11.97 23.45
CA ALA A 295 -1.18 -11.53 24.17
C ALA A 295 -0.76 -10.43 25.16
N PRO A 296 -1.50 -9.30 25.24
CA PRO A 296 -1.29 -8.37 26.34
C PRO A 296 -1.63 -9.14 27.63
N THR A 297 -0.67 -9.29 28.52
CA THR A 297 -0.93 -9.81 29.87
C THR A 297 -2.02 -8.94 30.49
N PRO A 298 -3.17 -9.49 30.90
CA PRO A 298 -4.12 -8.75 31.69
C PRO A 298 -3.42 -8.30 32.97
N VAL A 299 -3.32 -6.98 33.15
CA VAL A 299 -2.86 -6.41 34.41
C VAL A 299 -4.01 -6.58 35.40
N VAL A 300 -3.96 -7.66 36.18
CA VAL A 300 -4.88 -7.85 37.30
C VAL A 300 -4.43 -6.94 38.43
N ASN A 301 -4.97 -5.73 38.48
CA ASN A 301 -4.84 -4.87 39.65
C ASN A 301 -5.87 -5.34 40.69
N VAL A 302 -5.48 -6.29 41.53
CA VAL A 302 -6.26 -6.67 42.72
C VAL A 302 -6.09 -5.59 43.79
N SER A 303 -7.09 -4.73 43.93
CA SER A 303 -7.32 -3.94 45.14
C SER A 303 -8.70 -4.31 45.69
N PRO A 304 -8.85 -4.58 46.99
CA PRO A 304 -10.08 -5.13 47.55
C PRO A 304 -11.13 -4.02 47.75
N SER A 305 -12.09 -3.92 46.85
CA SER A 305 -13.36 -3.22 47.10
C SER A 305 -14.46 -3.78 46.18
N PRO A 306 -15.69 -3.97 46.67
CA PRO A 306 -16.75 -4.64 45.92
C PRO A 306 -17.40 -3.68 44.92
N ALA A 307 -16.89 -3.65 43.70
CA ALA A 307 -17.58 -3.07 42.55
C ALA A 307 -17.43 -3.99 41.34
N VAL A 308 -18.56 -4.23 40.67
CA VAL A 308 -18.74 -5.10 39.51
C VAL A 308 -17.69 -4.76 38.42
N PRO A 309 -16.93 -5.73 37.88
CA PRO A 309 -15.94 -5.46 36.85
C PRO A 309 -16.63 -5.05 35.55
N ASN A 310 -16.42 -3.80 35.14
CA ASN A 310 -16.75 -3.33 33.80
C ASN A 310 -15.64 -3.81 32.85
N VAL A 311 -15.84 -4.99 32.23
CA VAL A 311 -14.93 -5.53 31.22
C VAL A 311 -15.35 -4.94 29.87
N SER A 312 -14.76 -3.80 29.50
CA SER A 312 -14.73 -3.40 28.09
C SER A 312 -13.50 -4.06 27.48
N PRO A 313 -13.63 -5.07 26.60
CA PRO A 313 -12.48 -5.67 25.95
C PRO A 313 -11.80 -4.60 25.09
N SER A 314 -10.57 -4.23 25.46
CA SER A 314 -9.68 -3.55 24.51
C SER A 314 -9.57 -4.45 23.28
N PRO A 315 -9.74 -3.95 22.05
CA PRO A 315 -9.60 -4.78 20.87
C PRO A 315 -8.25 -5.49 20.90
N PRO A 316 -8.18 -6.79 20.52
CA PRO A 316 -6.93 -7.52 20.52
C PRO A 316 -5.90 -6.78 19.65
N PRO A 317 -4.60 -6.82 20.00
CA PRO A 317 -3.57 -6.17 19.19
C PRO A 317 -3.64 -6.68 17.75
N PRO A 318 -3.55 -5.80 16.74
CA PRO A 318 -3.62 -6.22 15.34
C PRO A 318 -2.53 -7.25 15.04
N ALA A 319 -2.80 -8.28 14.23
CA ALA A 319 -1.79 -9.29 13.90
C ALA A 319 -0.58 -8.67 13.17
N PRO A 320 0.64 -9.26 13.28
CA PRO A 320 1.81 -8.82 12.52
C PRO A 320 1.52 -8.74 11.01
N VAL A 321 2.11 -7.75 10.34
CA VAL A 321 1.90 -7.45 8.90
C VAL A 321 2.55 -8.45 7.95
N THR A 322 3.61 -9.12 8.39
CA THR A 322 4.36 -10.12 7.62
C THR A 322 4.86 -11.21 8.56
N ALA A 323 5.06 -12.42 8.00
CA ALA A 323 5.73 -13.49 8.71
C ALA A 323 7.25 -13.25 8.81
N SER A 324 7.83 -12.44 7.92
CA SER A 324 9.24 -12.09 7.93
C SER A 324 9.57 -11.16 9.10
N LEU A 325 10.71 -11.40 9.75
CA LEU A 325 11.16 -10.56 10.85
C LEU A 325 11.68 -9.20 10.34
N PRO A 326 11.55 -8.12 11.13
CA PRO A 326 11.99 -6.80 10.73
C PRO A 326 13.49 -6.76 10.44
N SER A 327 13.84 -6.12 9.33
CA SER A 327 15.22 -5.81 8.95
C SER A 327 15.24 -4.53 8.10
N GLY A 328 16.28 -3.74 8.29
CA GLY A 328 16.38 -2.44 7.67
C GLY A 328 17.53 -1.61 8.24
N GLY A 329 17.49 -0.31 7.99
CA GLY A 329 18.56 0.58 8.38
C GLY A 329 18.32 2.03 7.99
N MET A 330 19.40 2.82 8.11
CA MET A 330 19.43 4.21 7.71
C MET A 330 20.80 4.62 7.19
N ASP A 331 20.80 5.45 6.15
CA ASP A 331 22.00 6.16 5.71
C ASP A 331 21.85 7.65 5.95
N PHE A 332 22.88 8.30 6.50
CA PHE A 332 22.91 9.74 6.73
C PHE A 332 23.87 10.42 5.77
N VAL A 333 23.43 11.50 5.15
CA VAL A 333 24.28 12.29 4.25
C VAL A 333 24.07 13.78 4.48
N THR A 334 25.15 14.53 4.37
CA THR A 334 25.08 16.00 4.31
C THR A 334 24.36 16.46 3.03
N ARG A 335 23.98 17.74 2.97
CA ARG A 335 23.38 18.34 1.75
C ARG A 335 24.26 18.15 0.51
N LEU A 336 25.58 18.12 0.68
CA LEU A 336 26.56 17.95 -0.40
C LEU A 336 26.77 16.48 -0.78
N GLY A 337 26.10 15.54 -0.12
CA GLY A 337 26.17 14.12 -0.41
C GLY A 337 27.25 13.36 0.37
N SER A 338 28.10 14.05 1.14
CA SER A 338 29.11 13.39 1.99
C SER A 338 28.43 12.53 3.06
N PRO A 339 28.85 11.26 3.25
CA PRO A 339 28.33 10.39 4.32
C PRO A 339 28.54 11.00 5.70
N MET A 340 27.59 10.79 6.60
CA MET A 340 27.74 11.09 8.02
C MET A 340 27.97 9.78 8.78
N GLU A 341 29.23 9.51 9.08
CA GLU A 341 29.68 8.24 9.64
C GLU A 341 29.16 8.00 11.06
N VAL A 342 28.74 6.77 11.34
CA VAL A 342 28.27 6.34 12.66
C VAL A 342 29.22 5.32 13.30
N SER A 343 29.14 5.26 14.62
CA SER A 343 29.75 4.22 15.46
C SER A 343 28.63 3.50 16.21
N ARG A 344 28.72 2.17 16.28
CA ARG A 344 27.80 1.39 17.11
C ARG A 344 28.17 1.62 18.57
N ILE A 345 27.19 1.97 19.39
CA ILE A 345 27.36 2.02 20.85
C ILE A 345 27.29 0.57 21.33
N SER A 346 28.40 0.04 21.86
CA SER A 346 28.50 -1.35 22.32
C SER A 346 28.71 -1.38 23.83
N THR A 347 27.75 -1.95 24.55
CA THR A 347 27.81 -2.17 26.00
C THR A 347 28.33 -3.58 26.36
N ARG A 348 29.11 -4.25 25.49
CA ARG A 348 29.65 -5.61 25.77
C ARG A 348 30.38 -5.66 27.12
N GLY A 349 29.68 -6.14 28.15
CA GLY A 349 30.18 -6.37 29.50
C GLY A 349 30.12 -5.18 30.47
N LEU A 350 29.68 -4.00 30.05
CA LEU A 350 29.58 -2.82 30.92
C LEU A 350 28.14 -2.31 30.93
N ILE A 351 27.54 -2.30 32.13
CA ILE A 351 26.25 -1.63 32.36
C ILE A 351 26.56 -0.14 32.44
N VAL A 352 26.08 0.64 31.47
CA VAL A 352 26.03 2.10 31.59
C VAL A 352 24.80 2.41 32.43
N GLU A 353 25.01 2.58 33.74
CA GLU A 353 24.03 3.12 34.66
C GLU A 353 24.14 4.64 34.65
N ASN A 354 23.00 5.34 34.54
CA ASN A 354 22.96 6.75 34.87
C ASN A 354 23.28 6.92 36.36
N ASP A 355 24.02 7.96 36.73
CA ASP A 355 24.30 8.34 38.13
C ASP A 355 23.00 8.69 38.92
N THR A 356 21.88 8.77 38.20
CA THR A 356 20.52 8.85 38.72
C THR A 356 19.79 7.51 38.59
N PRO A 357 19.07 7.05 39.63
CA PRO A 357 18.41 5.75 39.65
C PRO A 357 17.13 5.77 38.82
N THR A 358 17.29 5.82 37.50
CA THR A 358 16.26 5.44 36.54
C THR A 358 16.75 4.16 35.90
N GLY A 359 16.21 3.00 36.31
CA GLY A 359 16.62 1.67 35.84
C GLY A 359 16.32 1.36 34.37
N SER A 360 16.37 2.36 33.48
CA SER A 360 16.17 2.24 32.04
C SER A 360 17.52 2.02 31.35
N ARG A 361 17.63 0.92 30.60
CA ARG A 361 18.82 0.52 29.82
C ARG A 361 19.01 1.49 28.64
N GLU A 362 20.23 1.94 28.34
CA GLU A 362 20.46 2.86 27.21
C GLU A 362 20.02 2.20 25.87
N MET A 363 19.15 2.86 25.11
CA MET A 363 18.58 2.33 23.84
C MET A 363 19.28 2.85 22.59
N SER A 364 20.24 3.77 22.76
CA SER A 364 21.03 4.31 21.66
C SER A 364 21.87 3.20 21.04
N ALA A 365 21.54 2.82 19.81
CA ALA A 365 22.28 1.79 19.08
C ALA A 365 23.51 2.39 18.37
N TYR A 366 23.44 3.68 18.00
CA TYR A 366 24.44 4.36 17.20
C TYR A 366 24.70 5.79 17.69
N ARG A 367 25.93 6.27 17.48
CA ARG A 367 26.34 7.68 17.65
C ARG A 367 27.12 8.14 16.43
N MET A 368 26.89 9.37 15.97
CA MET A 368 27.72 10.01 14.95
C MET A 368 29.19 10.07 15.40
N ARG A 369 30.13 9.71 14.51
CA ARG A 369 31.56 9.72 14.84
C ARG A 369 32.11 11.12 15.05
N GLU A 370 31.58 12.06 14.28
CA GLU A 370 31.96 13.46 14.35
C GLU A 370 30.81 14.28 14.92
N SER A 371 31.17 15.33 15.65
CA SER A 371 30.22 16.40 15.95
C SER A 371 30.16 17.35 14.76
N TYR A 372 28.96 17.80 14.41
CA TYR A 372 28.72 18.68 13.26
C TYR A 372 28.46 20.12 13.72
N PRO A 373 28.88 21.15 12.96
CA PRO A 373 28.53 22.53 13.30
C PRO A 373 27.01 22.76 13.26
N SER A 374 26.52 23.60 14.16
CA SER A 374 25.18 24.18 14.12
C SER A 374 24.85 24.69 12.71
N GLY A 375 23.61 24.48 12.26
CA GLY A 375 23.19 24.83 10.90
C GLY A 375 23.64 23.85 9.80
N THR A 376 24.36 22.77 10.13
CA THR A 376 24.64 21.67 9.19
C THR A 376 23.33 21.14 8.62
N ARG A 377 23.32 20.95 7.29
CA ARG A 377 22.15 20.47 6.56
C ARG A 377 22.37 19.03 6.16
N PHE A 378 21.44 18.15 6.49
CA PHE A 378 21.55 16.72 6.21
C PHE A 378 20.20 16.09 5.85
N ARG A 379 20.27 14.84 5.39
CA ARG A 379 19.14 13.95 5.14
C ARG A 379 19.47 12.58 5.72
N PHE A 380 18.44 11.79 5.93
CA PHE A 380 18.63 10.36 6.11
C PHE A 380 17.69 9.57 5.21
N TYR A 381 18.12 8.37 4.84
CA TYR A 381 17.38 7.44 3.99
C TYR A 381 17.04 6.22 4.82
N LEU A 382 15.77 6.00 5.09
CA LEU A 382 15.29 4.81 5.78
C LEU A 382 15.18 3.67 4.76
N ASN A 383 15.86 2.56 4.98
CA ASN A 383 15.72 1.36 4.19
C ASN A 383 14.97 0.28 4.98
N THR A 384 14.01 -0.36 4.32
CA THR A 384 13.31 -1.54 4.86
C THR A 384 13.30 -2.65 3.82
N ASP A 385 13.71 -3.84 4.23
CA ASP A 385 13.75 -5.01 3.37
C ASP A 385 12.38 -5.70 3.36
N VAL A 386 11.66 -5.62 4.49
CA VAL A 386 10.33 -6.18 4.69
C VAL A 386 9.25 -5.11 4.73
N GLU A 387 8.02 -5.50 4.42
CA GLU A 387 6.86 -4.63 4.64
C GLU A 387 6.66 -4.37 6.13
N GLY A 388 6.41 -3.12 6.50
CA GLY A 388 6.29 -2.71 7.90
C GLY A 388 5.80 -1.29 8.07
N TYR A 389 5.40 -0.94 9.28
CA TYR A 389 5.08 0.42 9.67
C TYR A 389 6.33 1.11 10.19
N VAL A 390 6.59 2.33 9.71
CA VAL A 390 7.74 3.13 10.13
C VAL A 390 7.24 4.40 10.80
N TYR A 391 7.84 4.74 11.94
CA TYR A 391 7.59 5.99 12.65
C TYR A 391 8.92 6.59 13.06
N ALA A 392 9.12 7.89 12.83
CA ALA A 392 10.34 8.58 13.22
C ALA A 392 10.02 9.73 14.18
N PHE A 393 10.86 9.91 15.18
CA PHE A 393 10.74 10.95 16.21
C PHE A 393 12.12 11.59 16.46
N ALA A 394 12.12 12.90 16.72
CA ALA A 394 13.29 13.63 17.19
C ALA A 394 13.07 14.02 18.65
N SER A 395 14.16 14.00 19.41
CA SER A 395 14.21 14.55 20.75
C SER A 395 15.56 15.20 21.00
N ASP A 396 15.62 16.09 21.97
CA ASP A 396 16.83 16.75 22.45
C ASP A 396 17.03 16.43 23.94
N LEU A 397 18.00 17.09 24.58
CA LEU A 397 18.25 16.93 26.02
C LEU A 397 17.11 17.49 26.91
N THR A 398 16.17 18.28 26.37
CA THR A 398 14.97 18.70 27.11
C THR A 398 13.96 17.56 27.25
N GLY A 399 14.11 16.50 26.45
CA GLY A 399 13.20 15.36 26.41
C GLY A 399 11.91 15.67 25.66
N ALA A 400 11.80 16.80 24.96
CA ALA A 400 10.68 17.07 24.07
C ALA A 400 10.70 16.08 22.89
N VAL A 401 9.57 15.44 22.60
CA VAL A 401 9.47 14.44 21.53
C VAL A 401 8.61 14.98 20.40
N ASN A 402 9.21 15.11 19.23
CA ASN A 402 8.58 15.60 18.02
C ASN A 402 8.47 14.48 16.99
N GLN A 403 7.26 14.22 16.48
CA GLN A 403 7.08 13.28 15.39
C GLN A 403 7.64 13.87 14.09
N ILE A 404 8.46 13.08 13.41
CA ILE A 404 9.11 13.41 12.15
C ILE A 404 8.44 12.65 11.00
N PHE A 405 8.09 11.37 11.21
CA PHE A 405 7.41 10.55 10.22
C PHE A 405 6.32 9.68 10.88
N PRO A 406 5.11 9.57 10.27
CA PRO A 406 4.61 10.36 9.15
C PRO A 406 4.63 11.88 9.42
N TYR A 407 4.89 12.69 8.38
CA TYR A 407 5.03 14.15 8.51
C TYR A 407 3.70 14.90 8.44
N ASP A 408 2.61 14.20 8.10
CA ASP A 408 1.25 14.70 8.01
C ASP A 408 0.28 13.57 8.39
N GLU A 409 -0.89 13.90 8.96
CA GLU A 409 -1.87 12.89 9.38
C GLU A 409 -2.40 12.05 8.20
N GLY A 410 -2.42 12.60 6.99
CA GLY A 410 -2.85 11.90 5.78
C GLY A 410 -1.78 10.99 5.18
N VAL A 411 -0.54 11.00 5.66
CA VAL A 411 0.54 10.16 5.12
C VAL A 411 0.59 8.83 5.86
N SER A 412 0.54 7.74 5.10
CA SER A 412 0.58 6.41 5.66
C SER A 412 1.96 6.05 6.21
N PRO A 413 2.06 5.52 7.44
CA PRO A 413 3.30 4.96 7.99
C PRO A 413 3.64 3.59 7.40
N LEU A 414 2.74 2.96 6.64
CA LEU A 414 2.97 1.63 6.07
C LEU A 414 3.87 1.71 4.84
N ILE A 415 4.96 0.98 4.89
CA ILE A 415 5.99 0.95 3.85
C ILE A 415 6.07 -0.46 3.29
N GLY A 416 6.00 -0.59 1.96
CA GLY A 416 6.22 -1.87 1.29
C GLY A 416 7.68 -2.33 1.42
N GLY A 417 7.94 -3.64 1.28
CA GLY A 417 9.30 -4.16 1.33
C GLY A 417 10.21 -3.60 0.23
N ASN A 418 11.53 -3.75 0.41
CA ASN A 418 12.57 -3.25 -0.49
C ASN A 418 12.37 -1.75 -0.85
N SER A 419 12.13 -0.92 0.16
CA SER A 419 11.83 0.50 -0.01
C SER A 419 12.89 1.38 0.64
N VAL A 420 13.18 2.50 -0.02
CA VAL A 420 14.04 3.57 0.50
C VAL A 420 13.22 4.85 0.61
N ILE A 421 13.13 5.41 1.81
CA ILE A 421 12.40 6.66 2.07
C ILE A 421 13.41 7.74 2.42
N ALA A 422 13.43 8.81 1.65
CA ALA A 422 14.21 9.98 1.98
C ALA A 422 13.46 10.84 3.00
N PHE A 423 14.15 11.22 4.07
CA PHE A 423 13.61 12.17 5.03
C PHE A 423 14.42 13.48 5.03
N PRO A 424 13.77 14.66 4.95
CA PRO A 424 12.31 14.88 4.87
C PRO A 424 11.69 14.55 3.51
N ALA A 425 12.51 14.64 2.47
CA ALA A 425 12.24 14.26 1.09
C ALA A 425 13.59 14.34 0.32
N ASP A 426 13.65 13.87 -0.93
CA ASP A 426 14.87 14.02 -1.73
C ASP A 426 15.25 15.50 -1.98
N ASP A 427 14.25 16.36 -2.11
CA ASP A 427 14.39 17.78 -2.39
C ASP A 427 14.47 18.67 -1.14
N LYS A 428 14.32 18.10 0.06
CA LYS A 428 14.34 18.82 1.35
C LYS A 428 15.48 18.37 2.25
N VAL A 429 15.93 19.22 3.17
CA VAL A 429 16.98 18.89 4.16
C VAL A 429 16.52 19.21 5.57
N ILE A 430 17.00 18.44 6.54
CA ILE A 430 17.01 18.83 7.95
C ILE A 430 18.15 19.84 8.14
N ARG A 431 17.93 20.86 8.96
CA ARG A 431 18.98 21.77 9.43
C ARG A 431 19.13 21.60 10.93
N MET A 432 20.33 21.28 11.38
CA MET A 432 20.71 21.29 12.80
C MET A 432 20.44 22.67 13.38
N ASP A 433 19.90 22.70 14.59
CA ASP A 433 19.59 23.97 15.25
C ASP A 433 20.87 24.69 15.72
N ASN A 434 20.69 25.80 16.45
CA ASN A 434 21.79 26.61 16.94
C ASN A 434 22.11 26.33 18.42
N GLN A 435 21.59 25.24 18.99
CA GLN A 435 21.78 24.89 20.40
C GLN A 435 22.76 23.72 20.51
N PRO A 436 24.05 23.96 20.79
CA PRO A 436 25.03 22.89 20.97
C PRO A 436 24.52 21.84 21.96
N GLY A 437 24.66 20.57 21.62
CA GLY A 437 23.96 19.51 22.32
C GLY A 437 23.97 18.17 21.59
N THR A 438 23.16 17.26 22.12
CA THR A 438 22.93 15.94 21.53
C THR A 438 21.45 15.82 21.19
N ASP A 439 21.20 15.61 19.90
CA ASP A 439 19.89 15.25 19.37
C ASP A 439 19.78 13.74 19.24
N TYR A 440 18.57 13.23 19.43
CA TYR A 440 18.24 11.82 19.30
C TYR A 440 17.24 11.66 18.16
N LEU A 441 17.60 10.86 17.16
CA LEU A 441 16.67 10.36 16.17
C LEU A 441 16.25 8.94 16.55
N LEU A 442 14.97 8.77 16.86
CA LEU A 442 14.36 7.47 17.10
C LEU A 442 13.53 7.07 15.89
N VAL A 443 13.80 5.89 15.34
CA VAL A 443 12.96 5.27 14.31
C VAL A 443 12.42 3.95 14.82
N LEU A 444 11.12 3.79 14.77
CA LEU A 444 10.41 2.58 15.13
C LEU A 444 10.03 1.83 13.86
N PHE A 445 10.56 0.61 13.71
CA PHE A 445 10.14 -0.33 12.68
C PHE A 445 9.19 -1.33 13.32
N SER A 446 7.91 -1.26 12.95
CA SER A 446 6.84 -2.01 13.58
C SER A 446 6.18 -2.99 12.61
N GLN A 447 5.95 -4.21 13.08
CA GLN A 447 5.11 -5.18 12.38
C GLN A 447 3.61 -4.91 12.55
N GLN A 448 3.22 -3.86 13.28
CA GLN A 448 1.82 -3.51 13.56
C GLN A 448 1.62 -2.00 13.48
N ALA A 449 0.41 -1.57 13.09
CA ALA A 449 0.09 -0.15 13.12
C ALA A 449 0.11 0.34 14.58
N LEU A 450 0.89 1.39 14.85
CA LEU A 450 0.93 2.04 16.16
C LEU A 450 -0.08 3.19 16.19
N ASN A 451 -0.79 3.33 17.30
CA ASN A 451 -1.58 4.53 17.57
C ASN A 451 -0.64 5.66 17.99
N THR A 452 -0.22 6.48 17.03
CA THR A 452 0.74 7.57 17.23
C THR A 452 0.25 8.61 18.23
N LYS A 453 -1.07 8.90 18.26
CA LYS A 453 -1.66 9.84 19.22
C LYS A 453 -1.48 9.34 20.65
N HIS A 454 -1.77 8.06 20.90
CA HIS A 454 -1.57 7.43 22.20
C HIS A 454 -0.07 7.31 22.57
N LEU A 455 0.77 6.88 21.62
CA LEU A 455 2.22 6.78 21.77
C LEU A 455 2.83 8.12 22.20
N LEU A 456 2.55 9.20 21.45
CA LEU A 456 3.04 10.54 21.77
C LEU A 456 2.50 11.06 23.10
N ALA A 457 1.21 10.86 23.39
CA ALA A 457 0.63 11.29 24.66
C ALA A 457 1.32 10.60 25.85
N LYS A 458 1.58 9.29 25.74
CA LYS A 458 2.25 8.51 26.77
C LYS A 458 3.72 8.89 26.93
N MET A 459 4.44 9.11 25.83
CA MET A 459 5.84 9.59 25.86
C MET A 459 5.95 10.99 26.47
N LYS A 460 5.01 11.90 26.18
CA LYS A 460 4.97 13.26 26.76
C LYS A 460 4.65 13.26 28.25
N ALA A 461 3.76 12.37 28.70
CA ALA A 461 3.40 12.23 30.11
C ALA A 461 4.46 11.52 30.95
N THR A 462 5.44 10.87 30.33
CA THR A 462 6.50 10.12 31.00
C THR A 462 7.73 11.01 31.19
N GLY A 463 8.20 11.12 32.45
CA GLY A 463 9.45 11.80 32.78
C GLY A 463 10.69 10.96 32.41
N GLY A 464 11.87 11.58 32.42
CA GLY A 464 13.14 10.93 32.07
C GLY A 464 13.50 11.03 30.58
N GLY A 465 14.57 10.34 30.19
CA GLY A 465 15.11 10.36 28.83
C GLY A 465 14.24 9.61 27.81
N LEU A 466 14.58 9.74 26.52
CA LEU A 466 13.80 9.17 25.42
C LEU A 466 13.58 7.65 25.55
N THR A 467 14.59 6.91 25.98
CA THR A 467 14.48 5.47 26.30
C THR A 467 13.30 5.17 27.23
N ALA A 468 13.26 5.80 28.41
CA ALA A 468 12.22 5.54 29.42
C ALA A 468 10.82 5.88 28.88
N LYS A 469 10.72 6.93 28.06
CA LYS A 469 9.48 7.31 27.39
C LYS A 469 9.01 6.25 26.39
N VAL A 470 9.92 5.70 25.59
CA VAL A 470 9.63 4.64 24.61
C VAL A 470 9.22 3.34 25.31
N GLU A 471 9.96 2.95 26.35
CA GLU A 471 9.65 1.77 27.17
C GLU A 471 8.27 1.89 27.83
N ALA A 472 7.97 3.05 28.42
CA ALA A 472 6.66 3.31 29.04
C ALA A 472 5.50 3.31 28.03
N ALA A 473 5.76 3.65 26.77
CA ALA A 473 4.73 3.77 25.75
C ALA A 473 4.49 2.48 24.95
N LEU A 474 5.52 1.67 24.73
CA LEU A 474 5.44 0.45 23.93
C LEU A 474 5.52 -0.84 24.76
N GLY A 475 6.21 -0.81 25.91
CA GLY A 475 6.35 -1.94 26.81
C GLY A 475 6.71 -3.24 26.08
N LYS A 476 5.86 -4.26 26.20
CA LYS A 476 6.05 -5.59 25.59
C LYS A 476 5.98 -5.62 24.06
N ALA A 477 5.55 -4.53 23.42
CA ALA A 477 5.61 -4.43 21.96
C ALA A 477 7.05 -4.25 21.47
N LEU A 478 7.97 -3.76 22.30
CA LEU A 478 9.39 -3.66 21.96
C LEU A 478 10.01 -5.05 21.85
N ILE A 479 10.79 -5.24 20.78
CA ILE A 479 11.69 -6.38 20.66
C ILE A 479 12.91 -6.13 21.57
N GLY A 480 13.28 -7.15 22.35
CA GLY A 480 14.42 -7.07 23.26
C GLY A 480 15.72 -6.79 22.51
N GLN A 481 16.61 -5.97 23.08
CA GLN A 481 17.88 -5.62 22.44
C GLN A 481 18.75 -6.85 22.12
N ASP A 482 18.70 -7.88 22.98
CA ASP A 482 19.47 -9.12 22.81
C ASP A 482 18.98 -9.97 21.61
N ASP A 483 17.77 -9.69 21.14
CA ASP A 483 17.15 -10.31 19.96
C ASP A 483 17.38 -9.48 18.67
N ILE A 484 18.06 -8.33 18.77
CA ILE A 484 18.34 -7.45 17.63
C ILE A 484 19.83 -7.44 17.33
N GLU A 485 20.17 -7.80 16.09
CA GLU A 485 21.54 -7.70 15.60
C GLU A 485 21.75 -6.38 14.87
N TYR A 486 22.46 -5.46 15.52
CA TYR A 486 22.85 -4.17 14.94
C TYR A 486 24.16 -4.27 14.13
N ALA A 487 24.12 -3.76 12.90
CA ALA A 487 25.24 -3.76 11.97
C ALA A 487 26.44 -2.95 12.50
N PRO A 488 27.69 -3.41 12.28
CA PRO A 488 28.86 -2.60 12.59
C PRO A 488 29.04 -1.50 11.52
N GLY A 489 29.35 -0.28 11.95
CA GLY A 489 29.80 0.81 11.08
C GLY A 489 28.74 1.51 10.22
N ARG A 490 27.51 1.00 10.17
CA ARG A 490 26.35 1.64 9.53
C ARG A 490 25.11 1.45 10.39
N VAL A 491 24.10 2.31 10.24
CA VAL A 491 22.83 2.12 10.95
C VAL A 491 22.05 1.02 10.26
N GLY A 492 22.12 -0.20 10.77
CA GLY A 492 21.37 -1.35 10.24
C GLY A 492 20.97 -2.31 11.34
N PHE A 493 19.92 -3.08 11.11
CA PHE A 493 19.47 -4.09 12.06
C PHE A 493 18.81 -5.29 11.37
N SER A 494 18.87 -6.44 12.04
CA SER A 494 18.07 -7.63 11.73
C SER A 494 17.60 -8.28 13.03
N VAL A 495 16.35 -8.74 13.07
CA VAL A 495 15.78 -9.41 14.23
C VAL A 495 16.04 -10.92 14.18
N ARG A 496 16.41 -11.50 15.32
CA ARG A 496 16.68 -12.94 15.47
C ARG A 496 15.40 -13.76 15.56
N GLU A 497 15.48 -15.01 15.11
CA GLU A 497 14.38 -15.96 15.27
C GLU A 497 14.05 -16.18 16.75
N GLY A 498 12.76 -16.35 17.07
CA GLY A 498 12.29 -16.51 18.45
C GLY A 498 12.02 -15.19 19.19
N ALA A 499 12.40 -14.04 18.63
CA ALA A 499 12.14 -12.73 19.23
C ALA A 499 10.66 -12.53 19.61
N VAL A 500 10.45 -11.92 20.78
CA VAL A 500 9.14 -11.52 21.31
C VAL A 500 9.00 -10.01 21.17
N GLY A 501 7.80 -9.56 20.80
CA GLY A 501 7.52 -8.16 20.45
C GLY A 501 7.36 -7.97 18.95
N THR A 502 7.01 -6.75 18.54
CA THR A 502 6.68 -6.39 17.15
C THR A 502 7.33 -5.10 16.69
N VAL A 503 8.00 -4.36 17.58
CA VAL A 503 8.60 -3.06 17.30
C VAL A 503 10.10 -3.10 17.56
N VAL A 504 10.90 -2.76 16.55
CA VAL A 504 12.33 -2.51 16.68
C VAL A 504 12.57 -1.01 16.83
N PRO A 505 13.10 -0.56 17.98
CA PRO A 505 13.57 0.81 18.12
C PRO A 505 15.01 0.94 17.62
N VAL A 506 15.25 1.86 16.69
CA VAL A 506 16.60 2.25 16.26
C VAL A 506 16.83 3.71 16.64
N MET A 507 17.68 3.92 17.63
CA MET A 507 18.02 5.26 18.12
C MET A 507 19.45 5.65 17.72
N VAL A 508 19.59 6.85 17.16
CA VAL A 508 20.85 7.44 16.70
C VAL A 508 21.10 8.75 17.44
N GLU A 509 22.25 8.85 18.10
CA GLU A 509 22.73 10.07 18.74
C GLU A 509 23.51 10.94 17.74
N ILE A 510 23.09 12.19 17.64
CA ILE A 510 23.66 13.19 16.74
C ILE A 510 24.18 14.33 17.60
N SER A 511 25.50 14.47 17.69
CA SER A 511 26.11 15.58 18.42
C SER A 511 26.37 16.76 17.48
N HIS A 512 25.99 17.97 17.89
CA HIS A 512 26.34 19.20 17.18
C HIS A 512 26.94 20.27 18.11
N ARG A 513 27.76 21.15 17.52
CA ARG A 513 28.55 22.15 18.24
C ARG A 513 28.42 23.56 17.66
#